data_AF-A0A1X2G9A6-F1
#
_entry.id   AF-A0A1X2G9A6-F1
#
_cell.length_a   1.000
_cell.length_b   1.000
_cell.length_c   1.000
_cell.angle_alpha   90.00
_cell.angle_beta   90.00
_cell.angle_gamma   90.00
#
_symmetry.space_group_name_H-M   'P 1'
#
loop_
_entity.id
_entity.type
_entity.pdbx_description
1 polymer ?
#
loop_
_entity_poly.entity_id
_entity_poly.type
_entity_poly.pdbx_seq_one_letter_code
_entity_poly.pdbx_strand_id
1 'polypeptide(L)'
;MRGMKDGHHIADHTWSHQLMTTLTNDEVLAEFYYTQKAIKMTTGVTPMYWRPAYGDVDDRVRWIASQLNMTCVLWNLDTDDWAAGTTESLAQVQSAYDSFVTMGTNGSFASTGNIVLTHEIDNTTMQLAVEYLPKIKQAYKYIVDVATCSNITYPYIETSVKFPSFAQFISGNTTANSSSSGAGAGSSTSTSAAFKIAPASNSILGGLAVLAFVVSFF
;
A
#
# COMPACT_ATOMS: atom_id res chain seq x y z
N MET A 1 -5.43 0.81 15.89
CA MET A 1 -5.46 -0.19 14.81
C MET A 1 -4.09 -0.86 14.71
N ARG A 2 -4.02 -2.19 14.62
CA ARG A 2 -2.75 -2.97 14.62
C ARG A 2 -1.91 -2.74 13.36
N GLY A 3 -2.53 -2.76 12.17
CA GLY A 3 -1.82 -2.62 10.89
C GLY A 3 -0.88 -1.41 10.85
N MET A 4 -1.40 -0.23 11.19
CA MET A 4 -0.57 0.99 11.24
C MET A 4 0.52 0.96 12.30
N LYS A 5 0.26 0.37 13.47
CA LYS A 5 1.27 0.26 14.55
C LYS A 5 2.44 -0.63 14.14
N ASP A 6 2.14 -1.66 13.35
CA ASP A 6 3.12 -2.60 12.81
C ASP A 6 3.79 -2.05 11.53
N GLY A 7 3.47 -0.81 11.12
CA GLY A 7 4.11 -0.11 10.01
C GLY A 7 3.50 -0.37 8.63
N HIS A 8 2.31 -0.94 8.55
CA HIS A 8 1.63 -1.19 7.28
C HIS A 8 1.00 0.09 6.71
N HIS A 9 1.10 0.25 5.39
CA HIS A 9 0.38 1.27 4.64
C HIS A 9 -1.08 0.86 4.49
N ILE A 10 -2.01 1.75 4.86
CA ILE A 10 -3.45 1.55 4.74
C ILE A 10 -3.96 2.37 3.56
N ALA A 11 -4.69 1.75 2.65
CA ALA A 11 -5.27 2.36 1.46
C ALA A 11 -6.78 2.09 1.38
N ASP A 12 -7.48 2.86 0.55
CA ASP A 12 -8.90 2.69 0.28
C ASP A 12 -9.13 1.51 -0.70
N HIS A 13 -10.23 0.77 -0.53
CA HIS A 13 -10.59 -0.33 -1.41
C HIS A 13 -12.08 -0.33 -1.79
N THR A 14 -12.63 0.87 -2.00
CA THR A 14 -14.05 1.12 -2.22
C THR A 14 -14.91 0.68 -1.03
N TRP A 15 -16.22 0.97 -1.06
CA TRP A 15 -17.13 0.72 0.05
C TRP A 15 -17.86 -0.61 -0.08
N SER A 16 -18.39 -0.90 -1.26
CA SER A 16 -19.23 -2.06 -1.52
C SER A 16 -18.65 -3.03 -2.56
N HIS A 17 -17.38 -2.82 -2.93
CA HIS A 17 -16.64 -3.68 -3.87
C HIS A 17 -17.37 -3.89 -5.21
N GLN A 18 -17.90 -2.80 -5.79
CA GLN A 18 -18.56 -2.82 -7.10
C GLN A 18 -17.57 -2.56 -8.24
N LEU A 19 -17.99 -2.89 -9.47
CA LEU A 19 -17.28 -2.48 -10.67
C LEU A 19 -17.41 -0.96 -10.87
N MET A 20 -16.36 -0.22 -10.51
CA MET A 20 -16.32 1.24 -10.49
C MET A 20 -16.66 1.86 -11.85
N THR A 21 -16.31 1.21 -12.95
CA THR A 21 -16.57 1.72 -14.31
C THR A 21 -18.05 1.67 -14.69
N THR A 22 -18.84 0.82 -14.03
CA THR A 22 -20.30 0.71 -14.24
C THR A 22 -21.10 1.73 -13.43
N LEU A 23 -20.48 2.34 -12.42
CA LEU A 23 -21.12 3.29 -11.53
C LEU A 23 -21.19 4.70 -12.12
N THR A 24 -22.23 5.44 -11.77
CA THR A 24 -22.31 6.88 -12.02
C THR A 24 -21.24 7.64 -11.23
N ASN A 25 -20.99 8.91 -11.57
CA ASN A 25 -19.96 9.71 -10.90
C ASN A 25 -20.24 9.90 -9.39
N ASP A 26 -21.50 10.07 -9.01
CA ASP A 26 -21.90 10.24 -7.61
C ASP A 26 -21.73 8.93 -6.82
N GLU A 27 -21.99 7.78 -7.45
CA GLU A 27 -21.75 6.46 -6.85
C GLU A 27 -20.25 6.18 -6.68
N VAL A 28 -19.42 6.51 -7.67
CA VAL A 28 -17.95 6.43 -7.55
C VAL A 28 -17.45 7.29 -6.38
N LEU A 29 -17.97 8.52 -6.25
CA LEU A 29 -17.64 9.40 -5.14
C LEU A 29 -18.09 8.81 -3.79
N ALA A 30 -19.28 8.21 -3.74
CA ALA A 30 -19.80 7.57 -2.53
C ALA A 30 -18.91 6.40 -2.09
N GLU A 31 -18.47 5.55 -3.03
CA GLU A 31 -17.56 4.44 -2.77
C GLU A 31 -16.26 4.91 -2.09
N PHE A 32 -15.65 5.99 -2.58
CA PHE A 32 -14.44 6.56 -1.96
C PHE A 32 -14.73 7.28 -0.64
N TYR A 33 -15.83 8.02 -0.55
CA TYR A 33 -16.11 8.86 0.61
C TYR A 33 -16.40 8.02 1.86
N TYR A 34 -17.25 7.00 1.75
CA TYR A 34 -17.63 6.20 2.92
C TYR A 34 -16.45 5.39 3.46
N THR A 35 -15.61 4.84 2.57
CA THR A 35 -14.41 4.10 2.96
C THR A 35 -13.36 4.99 3.61
N GLN A 36 -13.01 6.13 3.01
CA GLN A 36 -12.13 7.11 3.64
C GLN A 36 -12.66 7.58 5.00
N LYS A 37 -13.97 7.82 5.12
CA LYS A 37 -14.59 8.23 6.39
C LYS A 37 -14.45 7.14 7.45
N ALA A 38 -14.70 5.88 7.11
CA ALA A 38 -14.57 4.76 8.03
C ALA A 38 -13.11 4.57 8.48
N ILE A 39 -12.16 4.67 7.56
CA ILE A 39 -10.73 4.61 7.87
C ILE A 39 -10.37 5.76 8.81
N LYS A 40 -10.71 7.01 8.47
CA LYS A 40 -10.42 8.19 9.28
C LYS A 40 -10.98 8.11 10.69
N MET A 41 -12.21 7.65 10.86
CA MET A 41 -12.82 7.48 12.19
C MET A 41 -12.09 6.44 13.04
N THR A 42 -11.50 5.42 12.42
CA THR A 42 -10.84 4.31 13.12
C THR A 42 -9.36 4.56 13.38
N THR A 43 -8.70 5.28 12.47
CA THR A 43 -7.23 5.44 12.46
C THR A 43 -6.76 6.86 12.75
N GLY A 44 -7.62 7.86 12.50
CA GLY A 44 -7.24 9.26 12.54
C GLY A 44 -6.52 9.75 11.28
N VAL A 45 -6.37 8.94 10.23
CA VAL A 45 -5.74 9.33 8.95
C VAL A 45 -6.66 9.11 7.75
N THR A 46 -6.46 9.90 6.69
CA THR A 46 -7.24 9.88 5.44
C THR A 46 -6.34 9.41 4.30
N PRO A 47 -6.58 8.22 3.72
CA PRO A 47 -5.76 7.67 2.62
C PRO A 47 -5.75 8.54 1.37
N MET A 48 -4.56 8.70 0.76
CA MET A 48 -4.40 9.30 -0.58
C MET A 48 -4.13 8.26 -1.67
N TYR A 49 -4.33 6.98 -1.34
CA TYR A 49 -4.11 5.86 -2.25
C TYR A 49 -5.28 4.89 -2.16
N TRP A 50 -5.58 4.26 -3.28
CA TRP A 50 -6.66 3.29 -3.36
C TRP A 50 -6.34 2.17 -4.33
N ARG A 51 -6.96 1.01 -4.13
CA ARG A 51 -6.94 -0.10 -5.06
C ARG A 51 -8.35 -0.30 -5.62
N PRO A 52 -8.55 -0.42 -6.93
CA PRO A 52 -9.86 -0.73 -7.49
C PRO A 52 -10.29 -2.16 -7.20
N ALA A 53 -11.56 -2.34 -6.83
CA ALA A 53 -12.24 -3.64 -6.84
C ALA A 53 -12.09 -4.26 -8.24
N TYR A 54 -11.75 -5.56 -8.30
CA TYR A 54 -11.52 -6.30 -9.55
C TYR A 54 -10.43 -5.75 -10.49
N GLY A 55 -9.65 -4.74 -10.08
CA GLY A 55 -8.78 -4.01 -11.02
C GLY A 55 -9.54 -3.05 -11.94
N ASP A 56 -10.85 -2.85 -11.71
CA ASP A 56 -11.74 -2.10 -12.58
C ASP A 56 -11.57 -0.58 -12.40
N VAL A 57 -10.89 0.04 -13.35
CA VAL A 57 -10.62 1.49 -13.34
C VAL A 57 -10.41 2.03 -14.75
N ASP A 58 -11.14 3.09 -15.09
CA ASP A 58 -10.98 3.88 -16.32
C ASP A 58 -10.49 5.31 -16.01
N ASP A 59 -10.29 6.11 -17.05
CA ASP A 59 -9.81 7.49 -16.89
C ASP A 59 -10.82 8.39 -16.17
N ARG A 60 -12.12 8.08 -16.26
CA ARG A 60 -13.18 8.81 -15.54
C ARG A 60 -13.08 8.56 -14.04
N VAL A 61 -12.94 7.31 -13.62
CA VAL A 61 -12.77 6.92 -12.21
C VAL A 61 -11.45 7.47 -11.66
N ARG A 62 -10.35 7.38 -12.43
CA ARG A 62 -9.06 8.01 -12.04
C ARG A 62 -9.19 9.52 -11.87
N TRP A 63 -9.90 10.18 -12.77
CA TRP A 63 -10.13 11.61 -12.69
C TRP A 63 -10.92 11.98 -11.42
N ILE A 64 -12.01 11.28 -11.11
CA ILE A 64 -12.79 11.49 -9.87
C ILE A 64 -11.90 11.27 -8.63
N ALA A 65 -11.16 10.16 -8.59
CA ALA A 65 -10.23 9.88 -7.49
C ALA A 65 -9.18 10.99 -7.32
N SER A 66 -8.65 11.53 -8.42
CA SER A 66 -7.68 12.63 -8.37
C SER A 66 -8.26 13.92 -7.76
N GLN A 67 -9.57 14.16 -7.87
CA GLN A 67 -10.23 15.30 -7.23
C GLN A 67 -10.26 15.17 -5.69
N LEU A 68 -10.06 13.95 -5.19
CA LEU A 68 -9.94 13.62 -3.76
C LEU A 68 -8.48 13.45 -3.33
N ASN A 69 -7.51 13.84 -4.17
CA ASN A 69 -6.08 13.58 -3.99
C ASN A 69 -5.73 12.08 -3.89
N MET A 70 -6.55 11.20 -4.46
CA MET A 70 -6.33 9.76 -4.40
C MET A 70 -5.62 9.25 -5.66
N THR A 71 -4.59 8.43 -5.46
CA THR A 71 -3.83 7.76 -6.53
C THR A 71 -4.17 6.28 -6.58
N CYS A 72 -4.49 5.78 -7.78
CA CYS A 72 -4.77 4.37 -8.01
C CYS A 72 -3.48 3.54 -7.94
N VAL A 73 -3.50 2.45 -7.18
CA VAL A 73 -2.42 1.46 -7.09
C VAL A 73 -2.94 0.14 -7.68
N LEU A 74 -2.20 -0.40 -8.64
CA LEU A 74 -2.43 -1.73 -9.22
C LEU A 74 -1.25 -2.65 -8.89
N TRP A 75 -1.42 -3.93 -9.21
CA TRP A 75 -0.43 -4.98 -9.05
C TRP A 75 0.12 -5.42 -10.41
N ASN A 76 1.26 -6.10 -10.38
CA ASN A 76 1.84 -6.75 -11.56
C ASN A 76 2.09 -8.26 -11.34
N LEU A 77 1.69 -8.78 -10.19
CA LEU A 77 1.66 -10.21 -9.89
C LEU A 77 0.44 -10.50 -9.01
N ASP A 78 -0.28 -11.58 -9.34
CA ASP A 78 -1.44 -12.05 -8.60
C ASP A 78 -1.14 -13.44 -8.02
N THR A 79 -1.59 -13.71 -6.80
CA THR A 79 -1.49 -15.04 -6.19
C THR A 79 -2.71 -15.90 -6.47
N ASP A 80 -3.80 -15.31 -6.95
CA ASP A 80 -5.11 -15.95 -7.15
C ASP A 80 -5.63 -16.65 -5.87
N ASP A 81 -5.18 -16.18 -4.69
CA ASP A 81 -5.53 -16.80 -3.40
C ASP A 81 -7.02 -16.76 -3.08
N TRP A 82 -7.73 -15.75 -3.57
CA TRP A 82 -9.18 -15.63 -3.50
C TRP A 82 -9.93 -16.80 -4.18
N ALA A 83 -9.30 -17.48 -5.14
CA ALA A 83 -9.89 -18.58 -5.88
C ALA A 83 -9.77 -19.93 -5.13
N ALA A 84 -8.98 -19.99 -4.05
CA ALA A 84 -8.68 -21.22 -3.32
C ALA A 84 -9.94 -21.88 -2.74
N GLY A 85 -10.27 -23.07 -3.22
CA GLY A 85 -11.44 -23.82 -2.77
C GLY A 85 -12.77 -23.29 -3.30
N THR A 86 -12.75 -22.29 -4.18
CA THR A 86 -13.94 -21.74 -4.84
C THR A 86 -13.94 -22.09 -6.33
N THR A 87 -13.07 -21.45 -7.10
CA THR A 87 -12.93 -21.64 -8.55
C THR A 87 -11.63 -22.35 -8.92
N GLU A 88 -10.66 -22.41 -8.01
CA GLU A 88 -9.42 -23.15 -8.15
C GLU A 88 -9.18 -24.10 -6.97
N SER A 89 -8.46 -25.19 -7.23
CA SER A 89 -8.00 -26.07 -6.15
C SER A 89 -6.89 -25.41 -5.34
N LEU A 90 -6.76 -25.78 -4.06
CA LEU A 90 -5.68 -25.28 -3.21
C LEU A 90 -4.30 -25.51 -3.81
N ALA A 91 -4.10 -26.63 -4.51
CA ALA A 91 -2.83 -26.96 -5.17
C ALA A 91 -2.50 -26.01 -6.34
N GLN A 92 -3.51 -25.52 -7.07
CA GLN A 92 -3.30 -24.53 -8.14
C GLN A 92 -2.83 -23.19 -7.56
N VAL A 93 -3.51 -22.72 -6.52
CA VAL A 93 -3.12 -21.49 -5.81
C VAL A 93 -1.73 -21.63 -5.18
N GLN A 94 -1.42 -22.77 -4.54
CA GLN A 94 -0.08 -23.05 -4.03
C GLN A 94 0.98 -23.01 -5.14
N SER A 95 0.67 -23.52 -6.34
CA SER A 95 1.56 -23.41 -7.50
C SER A 95 1.79 -21.96 -7.94
N ALA A 96 0.79 -21.08 -7.82
CA ALA A 96 0.96 -19.65 -8.08
C ALA A 96 1.93 -19.01 -7.08
N TYR A 97 1.79 -19.32 -5.78
CA TYR A 97 2.75 -18.90 -4.75
C TYR A 97 4.16 -19.47 -4.96
N ASP A 98 4.29 -20.75 -5.33
CA ASP A 98 5.59 -21.37 -5.61
C ASP A 98 6.28 -20.69 -6.80
N SER A 99 5.51 -20.33 -7.83
CA SER A 99 6.00 -19.55 -8.97
C SER A 99 6.48 -18.17 -8.53
N PHE A 100 5.72 -17.48 -7.68
CA PHE A 100 6.10 -16.21 -7.09
C PHE A 100 7.42 -16.30 -6.28
N VAL A 101 7.59 -17.33 -5.43
CA VAL A 101 8.85 -17.56 -4.70
C VAL A 101 10.01 -17.82 -5.67
N THR A 102 9.77 -18.61 -6.72
CA THR A 102 10.78 -18.90 -7.75
C THR A 102 11.23 -17.63 -8.47
N MET A 103 10.31 -16.73 -8.81
CA MET A 103 10.63 -15.44 -9.45
C MET A 103 11.55 -14.54 -8.61
N GLY A 104 11.53 -14.68 -7.28
CA GLY A 104 12.42 -13.93 -6.39
C GLY A 104 13.88 -14.39 -6.50
N THR A 105 14.11 -15.65 -6.87
CA THR A 105 15.46 -16.25 -6.91
C THR A 105 16.03 -16.41 -8.32
N ASN A 106 15.19 -16.42 -9.36
CA ASN A 106 15.60 -16.67 -10.75
C ASN A 106 16.01 -15.40 -11.53
N GLY A 107 15.94 -14.23 -10.90
CA GLY A 107 16.30 -12.94 -11.51
C GLY A 107 15.17 -12.21 -12.24
N SER A 108 13.92 -12.71 -12.23
CA SER A 108 12.76 -12.02 -12.82
C SER A 108 12.59 -10.59 -12.30
N PHE A 109 12.96 -10.35 -11.04
CA PHE A 109 12.88 -9.04 -10.40
C PHE A 109 14.25 -8.45 -10.07
N ALA A 110 15.31 -8.80 -10.81
CA ALA A 110 16.67 -8.36 -10.51
C ALA A 110 16.88 -6.83 -10.61
N SER A 111 16.18 -6.17 -11.54
CA SER A 111 16.33 -4.72 -11.82
C SER A 111 15.11 -3.89 -11.42
N THR A 112 13.95 -4.54 -11.23
CA THR A 112 12.68 -3.87 -10.91
C THR A 112 11.94 -4.62 -9.83
N GLY A 113 11.21 -3.86 -9.02
CA GLY A 113 10.29 -4.40 -8.06
C GLY A 113 8.97 -4.95 -8.63
N ASN A 114 8.19 -5.56 -7.76
CA ASN A 114 6.82 -6.00 -8.03
C ASN A 114 5.86 -5.61 -6.92
N ILE A 115 4.60 -5.42 -7.29
CA ILE A 115 3.48 -5.24 -6.37
C ILE A 115 2.62 -6.50 -6.50
N VAL A 116 2.47 -7.22 -5.39
CA VAL A 116 1.76 -8.51 -5.35
C VAL A 116 0.39 -8.33 -4.75
N LEU A 117 -0.64 -8.81 -5.44
CA LEU A 117 -1.99 -8.89 -4.90
C LEU A 117 -2.13 -10.15 -4.04
N THR A 118 -2.67 -9.96 -2.85
CA THR A 118 -3.12 -11.02 -1.93
C THR A 118 -4.37 -10.56 -1.20
N HIS A 119 -5.05 -11.51 -0.57
CA HIS A 119 -6.29 -11.27 0.13
C HIS A 119 -6.25 -11.78 1.58
N GLU A 120 -6.81 -11.02 2.51
CA GLU A 120 -7.15 -11.46 3.87
C GLU A 120 -8.69 -11.60 3.94
N ILE A 121 -9.25 -12.63 3.30
CA ILE A 121 -10.71 -12.83 3.23
C ILE A 121 -11.20 -13.80 4.30
N ASP A 122 -10.44 -14.88 4.50
CA ASP A 122 -10.83 -16.00 5.35
C ASP A 122 -9.61 -16.73 5.93
N ASN A 123 -9.86 -17.81 6.65
CA ASN A 123 -8.80 -18.60 7.25
C ASN A 123 -7.91 -19.30 6.19
N THR A 124 -8.43 -19.61 5.00
CA THR A 124 -7.67 -20.27 3.93
C THR A 124 -6.62 -19.33 3.35
N THR A 125 -7.03 -18.15 2.93
CA THR A 125 -6.16 -17.10 2.40
C THR A 125 -5.12 -16.65 3.44
N MET A 126 -5.54 -16.52 4.71
CA MET A 126 -4.62 -16.22 5.80
C MET A 126 -3.60 -17.34 6.06
N GLN A 127 -4.01 -18.61 6.00
CA GLN A 127 -3.09 -19.74 6.16
C GLN A 127 -2.05 -19.79 5.04
N LEU A 128 -2.46 -19.55 3.79
CA LEU A 128 -1.54 -19.42 2.65
C LEU A 128 -0.53 -18.30 2.88
N ALA A 129 -0.98 -17.12 3.31
CA ALA A 129 -0.11 -16.00 3.62
C ALA A 129 0.92 -16.35 4.73
N VAL A 130 0.47 -16.98 5.82
CA VAL A 130 1.35 -17.41 6.93
C VAL A 130 2.36 -18.46 6.48
N GLU A 131 1.94 -19.42 5.65
CA GLU A 131 2.81 -20.49 5.15
C GLU A 131 3.88 -19.96 4.20
N TYR A 132 3.52 -19.05 3.29
CA TYR A 132 4.40 -18.58 2.23
C TYR A 132 5.27 -17.39 2.61
N LEU A 133 4.86 -16.57 3.59
CA LEU A 133 5.62 -15.38 3.99
C LEU A 133 7.09 -15.69 4.35
N PRO A 134 7.45 -16.77 5.09
CA PRO A 134 8.84 -17.13 5.33
C PRO A 134 9.60 -17.49 4.03
N LYS A 135 8.96 -18.20 3.09
CA LYS A 135 9.57 -18.58 1.80
C LYS A 135 9.84 -17.34 0.94
N ILE A 136 8.86 -16.42 0.89
CA ILE A 136 8.98 -15.14 0.19
C ILE A 136 10.11 -14.29 0.81
N LYS A 137 10.20 -14.21 2.14
CA LYS A 137 11.30 -13.50 2.85
C LYS A 137 12.70 -14.05 2.54
N GLN A 138 12.80 -15.32 2.19
CA GLN A 138 14.06 -15.93 1.76
C GLN A 138 14.37 -15.64 0.29
N ALA A 139 13.34 -15.62 -0.56
CA ALA A 139 13.48 -15.38 -1.99
C ALA A 139 13.71 -13.90 -2.35
N TYR A 140 13.09 -12.98 -1.60
CA TYR A 140 13.13 -11.54 -1.88
C TYR A 140 13.98 -10.80 -0.86
N LYS A 141 14.90 -9.97 -1.36
CA LYS A 141 15.82 -9.20 -0.51
C LYS A 141 15.12 -8.16 0.36
N TYR A 142 14.09 -7.51 -0.17
CA TYR A 142 13.34 -6.47 0.51
C TYR A 142 11.84 -6.69 0.30
N ILE A 143 11.11 -6.84 1.40
CA ILE A 143 9.65 -6.84 1.43
C ILE A 143 9.24 -5.58 2.17
N VAL A 144 8.56 -4.68 1.47
CA VAL A 144 8.17 -3.37 1.98
C VAL A 144 6.70 -3.09 1.69
N ASP A 145 6.15 -2.09 2.36
CA ASP A 145 4.87 -1.52 2.01
C ASP A 145 4.97 -0.72 0.69
N VAL A 146 3.81 -0.46 0.06
CA VAL A 146 3.74 0.30 -1.20
C VAL A 146 4.27 1.72 -1.08
N ALA A 147 4.06 2.39 0.06
CA ALA A 147 4.49 3.76 0.22
C ALA A 147 6.02 3.83 0.17
N THR A 148 6.70 2.99 0.96
CA THR A 148 8.17 2.85 0.91
C THR A 148 8.66 2.42 -0.47
N CYS A 149 8.05 1.41 -1.09
CA CYS A 149 8.43 0.94 -2.43
C CYS A 149 8.37 2.05 -3.49
N SER A 150 7.37 2.93 -3.39
CA SER A 150 7.13 4.01 -4.35
C SER A 150 7.74 5.34 -3.92
N ASN A 151 8.59 5.36 -2.88
CA ASN A 151 9.18 6.55 -2.27
C ASN A 151 8.14 7.61 -1.82
N ILE A 152 6.97 7.17 -1.39
CA ILE A 152 5.91 8.00 -0.82
C ILE A 152 6.17 8.13 0.69
N THR A 153 6.52 9.33 1.14
CA THR A 153 6.83 9.59 2.56
C THR A 153 5.59 9.91 3.40
N TYR A 154 4.56 10.50 2.79
CA TYR A 154 3.31 10.88 3.46
C TYR A 154 2.13 10.36 2.64
N PRO A 155 1.65 9.13 2.90
CA PRO A 155 0.59 8.54 2.10
C PRO A 155 -0.84 8.94 2.51
N TYR A 156 -0.94 9.81 3.52
CA TYR A 156 -2.22 10.32 4.05
C TYR A 156 -2.27 11.85 3.95
N ILE A 157 -3.48 12.42 3.98
CA ILE A 157 -3.67 13.88 4.05
C ILE A 157 -2.97 14.45 5.30
N GLU A 158 -3.05 13.74 6.42
CA GLU A 158 -2.38 14.09 7.66
C GLU A 158 -0.90 13.71 7.62
N THR A 159 -0.05 14.60 8.13
CA THR A 159 1.40 14.40 8.17
C THR A 159 1.89 13.71 9.45
N SER A 160 0.98 13.15 10.24
CA SER A 160 1.28 12.50 11.54
C SER A 160 1.93 11.13 11.41
N VAL A 161 1.81 10.51 10.23
CA VAL A 161 2.41 9.22 9.90
C VAL A 161 3.38 9.42 8.74
N LYS A 162 4.62 9.00 8.95
CA LYS A 162 5.71 9.14 7.99
C LYS A 162 6.27 7.77 7.64
N PHE A 163 6.38 7.48 6.35
CA PHE A 163 7.06 6.28 5.84
C PHE A 163 8.50 6.63 5.44
N PRO A 164 9.45 5.70 5.60
CA PRO A 164 10.81 5.90 5.09
C PRO A 164 10.80 5.90 3.56
N SER A 165 11.74 6.62 2.95
CA SER A 165 12.10 6.34 1.55
C SER A 165 12.70 4.93 1.44
N PHE A 166 12.70 4.36 0.24
CA PHE A 166 13.31 3.06 0.01
C PHE A 166 14.80 3.04 0.41
N ALA A 167 15.53 4.12 0.09
CA ALA A 167 16.94 4.28 0.48
C ALA A 167 17.15 4.27 2.01
N GLN A 168 16.23 4.88 2.77
CA GLN A 168 16.28 4.86 4.23
C GLN A 168 15.92 3.49 4.80
N PHE A 169 14.96 2.79 4.17
CA PHE A 169 14.60 1.43 4.56
C PHE A 169 15.80 0.48 4.41
N ILE A 170 16.49 0.49 3.26
CA ILE A 170 17.64 -0.40 3.02
C ILE A 170 18.86 -0.04 3.88
N SER A 171 18.97 1.21 4.37
CA SER A 171 20.04 1.63 5.28
C SER A 171 19.75 1.31 6.75
N GLY A 172 18.63 0.64 7.05
CA GLY A 172 18.23 0.30 8.43
C GLY A 172 17.63 1.47 9.22
N ASN A 173 17.28 2.58 8.57
CA ASN A 173 16.63 3.71 9.20
C ASN A 173 15.11 3.63 9.01
N THR A 174 14.47 2.71 9.74
CA THR A 174 13.10 2.24 9.50
C THR A 174 12.03 2.87 10.40
N THR A 175 12.33 3.93 11.13
CA THR A 175 11.35 4.50 12.08
C THR A 175 10.24 5.24 11.35
N ALA A 176 9.11 4.54 11.15
CA ALA A 176 7.81 5.15 10.91
C ALA A 176 7.38 5.87 12.19
N ASN A 177 7.81 7.12 12.36
CA ASN A 177 7.57 7.87 13.58
C ASN A 177 6.13 8.38 13.56
N SER A 178 5.21 7.62 14.16
CA SER A 178 3.87 8.08 14.48
C SER A 178 3.98 9.04 15.66
N SER A 179 3.91 10.34 15.39
CA SER A 179 3.91 11.34 16.45
C SER A 179 2.56 11.29 17.18
N SER A 180 2.52 10.57 18.30
CA SER A 180 1.40 10.64 19.25
C SER A 180 1.47 11.98 19.99
N SER A 181 0.68 12.95 19.55
CA SER A 181 0.50 14.20 20.28
C SER A 181 -0.35 13.95 21.53
N GLY A 182 0.32 13.61 22.64
CA GLY A 182 -0.25 13.72 23.98
C GLY A 182 -0.49 15.20 24.30
N ALA A 183 -1.72 15.52 24.70
CA ALA A 183 -2.11 16.86 25.13
C ALA A 183 -1.33 17.26 26.39
N GLY A 184 -0.43 18.23 26.23
CA GLY A 184 0.26 18.91 27.32
C GLY A 184 0.17 20.41 27.10
N ALA A 185 -0.61 21.09 27.94
CA ALA A 185 -0.74 22.53 27.95
C ALA A 185 0.59 23.21 28.35
N GLY A 186 0.99 24.27 27.64
CA GLY A 186 2.13 25.07 28.05
C GLY A 186 2.63 26.11 27.05
N SER A 187 2.12 27.34 27.19
CA SER A 187 2.79 28.64 26.99
C SER A 187 3.52 28.97 25.66
N SER A 188 3.05 30.06 25.07
CA SER A 188 3.62 30.90 23.99
C SER A 188 5.10 31.21 24.09
N THR A 189 5.80 31.30 22.94
CA THR A 189 6.67 32.44 22.55
C THR A 189 6.92 32.42 21.04
N SER A 190 6.78 33.59 20.41
CA SER A 190 7.01 33.90 19.00
C SER A 190 8.48 34.08 18.64
N THR A 191 8.94 33.56 17.50
CA THR A 191 10.03 34.17 16.72
C THR A 191 10.03 33.70 15.26
N SER A 192 10.15 34.67 14.36
CA SER A 192 10.25 34.60 12.91
C SER A 192 11.62 34.17 12.40
N ALA A 193 11.71 33.37 11.32
CA ALA A 193 12.81 33.46 10.35
C ALA A 193 12.56 32.68 9.03
N ALA A 194 12.53 33.45 7.94
CA ALA A 194 13.02 33.23 6.58
C ALA A 194 13.04 31.83 5.92
N PHE A 195 12.29 31.73 4.82
CA PHE A 195 12.32 30.68 3.81
C PHE A 195 13.57 30.80 2.93
N LYS A 196 14.36 29.73 2.77
CA LYS A 196 15.37 29.60 1.71
C LYS A 196 15.12 28.32 0.92
N ILE A 197 14.89 28.49 -0.38
CA ILE A 197 14.77 27.42 -1.37
C ILE A 197 16.18 27.07 -1.85
N ALA A 198 16.51 25.78 -1.90
CA ALA A 198 17.68 25.25 -2.61
C ALA A 198 17.23 24.20 -3.64
N PRO A 199 17.87 24.15 -4.83
CA PRO A 199 17.39 23.34 -5.96
C PRO A 199 17.76 21.86 -5.80
N ALA A 200 16.85 20.98 -6.21
CA ALA A 200 17.07 19.54 -6.28
C ALA A 200 18.02 19.20 -7.43
N SER A 201 19.10 18.47 -7.13
CA SER A 201 19.99 17.88 -8.12
C SER A 201 19.55 16.43 -8.39
N ASN A 202 19.25 16.13 -9.65
CA ASN A 202 18.97 14.78 -10.13
C ASN A 202 20.25 13.94 -10.13
N SER A 203 20.25 12.82 -9.43
CA SER A 203 21.21 11.75 -9.65
C SER A 203 20.46 10.43 -9.78
N ILE A 204 20.53 9.88 -11.00
CA ILE A 204 20.02 8.57 -11.41
C ILE A 204 20.93 7.52 -10.75
N LEU A 205 20.39 6.65 -9.91
CA LEU A 205 21.09 5.48 -9.39
C LEU A 205 20.20 4.24 -9.54
N GLY A 206 20.83 3.19 -10.07
CA GLY A 206 20.23 2.01 -10.67
C GLY A 206 19.31 1.21 -9.76
N GLY A 207 18.38 0.52 -10.43
CA GLY A 207 17.30 -0.24 -9.84
C GLY A 207 17.77 -1.32 -8.87
N LEU A 208 17.15 -1.31 -7.70
CA LEU A 208 17.16 -2.40 -6.74
C LEU A 208 15.85 -3.18 -6.92
N ALA A 209 15.92 -4.50 -6.85
CA ALA A 209 14.79 -5.40 -6.71
C ALA A 209 13.97 -5.03 -5.45
N VAL A 210 12.70 -4.61 -5.61
CA VAL A 210 11.82 -4.20 -4.50
C VAL A 210 10.50 -4.96 -4.54
N LEU A 211 10.23 -5.84 -3.60
CA LEU A 211 8.89 -6.40 -3.48
C LEU A 211 8.05 -5.47 -2.59
N ALA A 212 7.00 -4.88 -3.17
CA ALA A 212 5.93 -4.21 -2.44
C ALA A 212 4.78 -5.18 -2.20
N PHE A 213 4.33 -5.26 -0.96
CA PHE A 213 3.19 -6.09 -0.59
C PHE A 213 1.95 -5.22 -0.43
N VAL A 214 0.89 -5.51 -1.19
CA VAL A 214 -0.45 -4.96 -0.96
C VAL A 214 -1.31 -6.08 -0.39
N VAL A 215 -1.54 -6.03 0.93
CA VAL A 215 -2.62 -6.80 1.54
C VAL A 215 -3.89 -6.03 1.31
N SER A 216 -4.87 -6.70 0.71
CA SER A 216 -6.22 -6.20 0.66
C SER A 216 -6.97 -6.67 1.89
N PHE A 217 -7.30 -5.72 2.77
CA PHE A 217 -8.18 -5.95 3.91
C PHE A 217 -9.63 -5.97 3.42
N PHE A 218 -10.38 -7.01 3.79
CA PHE A 218 -11.84 -7.06 3.73
C PHE A 218 -12.40 -7.52 5.07
#